data_AF-A0A1H4LK46-F1
#
_entry.id   AF-A0A1H4LK46-F1
#
_cell.length_a   1.000
_cell.length_b   1.000
_cell.length_c   1.000
_cell.angle_alpha   90.00
_cell.angle_beta   90.00
_cell.angle_gamma   90.00
#
_symmetry.space_group_name_H-M   'P 1'
#
loop_
_entity.id
_entity.type
_entity.pdbx_description
1 polymer ?
#
loop_
_entity_poly.entity_id
_entity_poly.type
_entity_poly.pdbx_seq_one_letter_code
_entity_poly.pdbx_strand_id
1 'polypeptide(L)'
;MCGAGAGYPPTMSSTSAARVLPRVLGVLTAAYSAAIIVSLKLLAKPCKLTRADGGVPPEVATVVRAVGVRDVASGLALAAAPSGAALRVAVAVRVVSDFGDAVVFGIELPDAAAKAKVAGFAAGWGALCAYSGRHTG
;
A
#
# COMPACT_ATOMS: atom_id res chain seq x y z
N MET A 1 30.55 49.41 -5.51
CA MET A 1 31.20 48.17 -5.05
C MET A 1 30.20 47.04 -5.16
N CYS A 2 30.46 46.08 -6.06
CA CYS A 2 29.66 44.86 -6.22
C CYS A 2 29.84 43.95 -5.01
N GLY A 3 28.75 43.49 -4.42
CA GLY A 3 28.72 42.38 -3.47
C GLY A 3 27.84 41.28 -4.03
N ALA A 4 28.46 40.26 -4.62
CA ALA A 4 27.80 39.08 -5.15
C ALA A 4 27.22 38.25 -3.99
N GLY A 5 25.89 38.28 -3.81
CA GLY A 5 25.18 37.31 -2.99
C GLY A 5 25.13 35.98 -3.73
N ALA A 6 26.00 35.05 -3.35
CA ALA A 6 25.97 33.68 -3.85
C ALA A 6 24.63 33.03 -3.47
N GLY A 7 23.74 32.91 -4.45
CA GLY A 7 22.52 32.14 -4.34
C GLY A 7 22.87 30.66 -4.24
N TYR A 8 22.84 30.12 -3.03
CA TYR A 8 22.70 28.67 -2.86
C TYR A 8 21.33 28.26 -3.41
N PRO A 9 21.23 27.19 -4.22
CA PRO A 9 19.94 26.68 -4.64
C PRO A 9 19.14 26.22 -3.41
N PRO A 10 17.81 26.37 -3.41
CA PRO A 10 16.98 25.87 -2.33
C PRO A 10 17.17 24.36 -2.25
N THR A 11 17.85 23.90 -1.21
CA THR A 11 17.82 22.50 -0.80
C THR A 11 16.37 22.18 -0.45
N MET A 12 15.63 21.57 -1.39
CA MET A 12 14.29 21.08 -1.11
C MET A 12 14.37 20.21 0.14
N SER A 13 13.80 20.74 1.22
CA SER A 13 14.01 20.27 2.57
C SER A 13 13.52 18.84 2.70
N SER A 14 14.38 17.94 3.17
CA SER A 14 14.09 16.55 3.54
C SER A 14 12.78 16.39 4.35
N THR A 15 12.41 17.43 5.10
CA THR A 15 11.18 17.57 5.90
C THR A 15 9.87 17.67 5.11
N SER A 16 9.89 18.11 3.84
CA SER A 16 8.68 18.21 3.01
C SER A 16 8.36 16.89 2.31
N ALA A 17 9.37 16.28 1.69
CA ALA A 17 9.25 14.95 1.06
C ALA A 17 8.80 13.88 2.07
N ALA A 18 9.33 13.92 3.29
CA ALA A 18 8.97 12.98 4.36
C ALA A 18 7.50 13.09 4.81
N ARG A 19 6.94 14.30 4.84
CA ARG A 19 5.52 14.55 5.20
C ARG A 19 4.53 14.19 4.09
N VAL A 20 5.02 14.12 2.85
CA VAL A 20 4.23 13.73 1.67
C VAL A 20 4.20 12.19 1.52
N LEU A 21 5.13 11.47 2.15
CA LEU A 21 5.28 10.03 1.99
C LEU A 21 4.00 9.23 2.32
N PRO A 22 3.31 9.42 3.48
CA PRO A 22 2.07 8.69 3.75
C PRO A 22 0.98 8.96 2.70
N ARG A 23 0.94 10.20 2.16
CA ARG A 23 -0.05 10.58 1.15
C ARG A 23 0.21 9.90 -0.18
N VAL A 24 1.47 9.86 -0.61
CA VAL A 24 1.89 9.15 -1.83
C VAL A 24 1.60 7.66 -1.71
N LEU A 25 1.94 7.04 -0.57
CA LEU A 25 1.60 5.65 -0.32
C LEU A 25 0.08 5.43 -0.37
N GLY A 26 -0.70 6.34 0.21
CA GLY A 26 -2.16 6.29 0.16
C GLY A 26 -2.72 6.28 -1.26
N VAL A 27 -2.23 7.20 -2.10
CA VAL A 27 -2.61 7.27 -3.52
C VAL A 27 -2.20 5.99 -4.27
N LEU A 28 -0.98 5.50 -4.05
CA LEU A 28 -0.49 4.28 -4.69
C LEU A 28 -1.31 3.06 -4.29
N THR A 29 -1.62 2.90 -3.00
CA THR A 29 -2.50 1.84 -2.51
C THR A 29 -3.88 1.95 -3.15
N ALA A 30 -4.51 3.13 -3.13
CA ALA A 30 -5.84 3.29 -3.70
C ALA A 30 -5.88 3.00 -5.20
N ALA A 31 -4.90 3.49 -5.96
CA ALA A 31 -4.80 3.25 -7.39
C ALA A 31 -4.57 1.77 -7.71
N TYR A 32 -3.63 1.12 -7.01
CA TYR A 32 -3.32 -0.29 -7.21
C TYR A 32 -4.52 -1.19 -6.87
N SER A 33 -5.19 -0.92 -5.76
CA SER A 33 -6.35 -1.71 -5.33
C SER A 33 -7.58 -1.48 -6.22
N ALA A 34 -7.77 -0.28 -6.75
CA ALA A 34 -8.76 -0.04 -7.81
C ALA A 34 -8.45 -0.86 -9.07
N ALA A 35 -7.18 -0.93 -9.48
CA ALA A 35 -6.76 -1.77 -10.60
C ALA A 35 -7.02 -3.26 -10.33
N ILE A 36 -6.82 -3.75 -9.10
CA ILE A 36 -7.17 -5.12 -8.70
C ILE A 36 -8.68 -5.38 -8.82
N ILE A 37 -9.53 -4.44 -8.41
CA ILE A 37 -11.00 -4.59 -8.53
C ILE A 37 -11.42 -4.75 -9.99
N VAL A 38 -10.83 -3.96 -10.89
CA VAL A 38 -11.08 -4.01 -12.34
C VAL A 38 -10.50 -5.28 -12.96
N SER A 39 -9.29 -5.66 -12.54
CA SER A 39 -8.56 -6.82 -13.05
C SER A 39 -8.16 -7.75 -11.91
N LEU A 40 -9.10 -8.62 -11.54
CA LEU A 40 -8.93 -9.58 -10.43
C LEU A 40 -7.70 -10.48 -10.60
N LYS A 41 -7.29 -10.71 -11.86
CA LYS A 41 -6.10 -11.50 -12.19
C LYS A 41 -4.81 -10.90 -11.64
N LEU A 42 -4.76 -9.58 -11.40
CA LEU A 42 -3.59 -8.91 -10.83
C LEU A 42 -3.24 -9.44 -9.44
N LEU A 43 -4.24 -9.84 -8.65
CA LEU A 43 -4.02 -10.45 -7.33
C LEU A 43 -4.14 -11.99 -7.39
N ALA A 44 -5.15 -12.52 -8.08
CA ALA A 44 -5.42 -13.95 -8.10
C ALA A 44 -4.28 -14.78 -8.76
N LYS A 45 -3.63 -14.26 -9.81
CA LYS A 45 -2.58 -14.99 -10.52
C LYS A 45 -1.29 -15.14 -9.70
N PRO A 46 -0.73 -14.09 -9.06
CA PRO A 46 0.37 -14.25 -8.10
C PRO A 46 0.06 -15.20 -6.95
N CYS A 47 -1.20 -15.22 -6.50
CA CYS A 47 -1.67 -16.11 -5.44
C CYS A 47 -1.92 -17.57 -5.89
N LYS A 48 -1.77 -17.89 -7.19
CA LYS A 48 -2.12 -19.20 -7.77
C LYS A 48 -3.58 -19.61 -7.54
N LEU A 49 -4.48 -18.62 -7.48
CA LEU A 49 -5.92 -18.80 -7.27
C LEU A 49 -6.73 -18.67 -8.58
N THR A 50 -6.07 -18.76 -9.73
CA THR A 50 -6.73 -18.81 -11.04
C THR A 50 -6.98 -20.25 -11.45
N ARG A 51 -8.05 -20.49 -12.21
CA ARG A 51 -8.32 -21.77 -12.88
C ARG A 51 -7.32 -22.04 -14.00
N ALA A 52 -7.33 -23.26 -14.52
CA ALA A 52 -6.48 -23.69 -15.64
C ALA A 52 -6.71 -22.88 -16.93
N ASP A 53 -7.94 -22.42 -17.17
CA ASP A 53 -8.30 -21.51 -18.27
C ASP A 53 -7.88 -20.04 -18.02
N GLY A 54 -7.25 -19.76 -16.88
CA GLY A 54 -6.85 -18.42 -16.45
C GLY A 54 -8.01 -17.55 -15.92
N GLY A 55 -9.20 -18.12 -15.73
CA GLY A 55 -10.34 -17.47 -15.09
C GLY A 55 -10.15 -17.33 -13.57
N VAL A 56 -10.81 -16.34 -12.97
CA VAL A 56 -10.85 -16.17 -11.50
C VAL A 56 -12.17 -16.77 -11.00
N PRO A 57 -12.14 -17.76 -10.08
CA PRO A 57 -13.37 -18.30 -9.48
C PRO A 57 -14.22 -17.22 -8.80
N PRO A 58 -15.57 -17.32 -8.81
CA PRO A 58 -16.46 -16.34 -8.18
C PRO A 58 -16.18 -16.07 -6.71
N GLU A 59 -15.84 -17.11 -5.93
CA GLU A 59 -15.49 -17.02 -4.52
C GLU A 59 -14.19 -16.23 -4.30
N VAL A 60 -13.18 -16.46 -5.13
CA VAL A 60 -11.92 -15.69 -5.13
C VAL A 60 -12.20 -14.25 -5.57
N ALA A 61 -13.03 -14.05 -6.60
CA ALA A 61 -13.40 -12.73 -7.07
C ALA A 61 -14.08 -11.89 -5.98
N THR A 62 -14.96 -12.50 -5.19
CA THR A 62 -15.63 -11.84 -4.05
C THR A 62 -14.63 -11.37 -3.01
N VAL A 63 -13.71 -12.24 -2.58
CA VAL A 63 -12.69 -11.89 -1.58
C VAL A 63 -11.73 -10.84 -2.11
N VAL A 64 -11.24 -11.00 -3.35
CA VAL A 64 -10.34 -10.03 -4.00
C VAL A 64 -10.99 -8.65 -4.11
N ARG A 65 -12.28 -8.57 -4.45
CA ARG A 65 -13.01 -7.29 -4.47
C ARG A 65 -13.16 -6.70 -3.07
N ALA A 66 -13.49 -7.51 -2.07
CA ALA A 66 -13.63 -7.04 -0.69
C ALA A 66 -12.31 -6.46 -0.16
N VAL A 67 -11.19 -7.18 -0.36
CA VAL A 67 -9.84 -6.70 -0.03
C VAL A 67 -9.51 -5.43 -0.80
N GLY A 68 -9.77 -5.41 -2.11
CA GLY A 68 -9.53 -4.25 -2.96
C GLY A 68 -10.30 -3.01 -2.49
N VAL A 69 -11.59 -3.14 -2.15
CA VAL A 69 -12.42 -2.02 -1.67
C VAL A 69 -11.93 -1.51 -0.33
N ARG A 70 -11.60 -2.40 0.62
CA ARG A 70 -10.97 -2.05 1.91
C ARG A 70 -9.69 -1.25 1.69
N ASP A 71 -8.84 -1.71 0.78
CA ASP A 71 -7.56 -1.08 0.52
C ASP A 71 -7.71 0.27 -0.17
N VAL A 72 -8.65 0.41 -1.12
CA VAL A 72 -9.03 1.72 -1.68
C VAL A 72 -9.46 2.67 -0.58
N ALA A 73 -10.39 2.26 0.29
CA ALA A 73 -10.88 3.11 1.37
C ALA A 73 -9.74 3.53 2.33
N SER A 74 -8.90 2.59 2.76
CA SER A 74 -7.77 2.89 3.64
C SER A 74 -6.69 3.75 2.97
N GLY A 75 -6.41 3.55 1.68
CA GLY A 75 -5.47 4.36 0.91
C GLY A 75 -5.95 5.79 0.73
N LEU A 76 -7.24 5.98 0.44
CA LEU A 76 -7.87 7.30 0.41
C LEU A 76 -7.82 8.00 1.77
N ALA A 77 -8.06 7.27 2.87
CA ALA A 77 -7.90 7.82 4.21
C ALA A 77 -6.45 8.27 4.46
N LEU A 78 -5.46 7.48 4.03
CA LEU A 78 -4.04 7.82 4.14
C LEU A 78 -3.66 9.05 3.30
N ALA A 79 -4.26 9.20 2.11
CA ALA A 79 -4.04 10.32 1.21
C ALA A 79 -4.68 11.63 1.70
N ALA A 80 -5.85 11.55 2.33
CA ALA A 80 -6.68 12.73 2.64
C ALA A 80 -6.67 13.14 4.13
N ALA A 81 -6.29 12.25 5.06
CA ALA A 81 -6.35 12.55 6.48
C ALA A 81 -5.49 13.77 6.85
N PRO A 82 -5.99 14.64 7.75
CA PRO A 82 -5.18 15.71 8.30
C PRO A 82 -4.01 15.13 9.11
N SER A 83 -2.89 15.85 9.10
CA SER A 83 -1.69 15.47 9.86
C SER A 83 -2.01 15.39 11.36
N GLY A 84 -1.26 14.57 12.11
CA GLY A 84 -1.53 14.32 13.53
C GLY A 84 -2.26 12.99 13.77
N ALA A 85 -3.25 12.99 14.68
CA ALA A 85 -3.85 11.74 15.16
C ALA A 85 -4.61 10.98 14.06
N ALA A 86 -5.35 11.67 13.20
CA ALA A 86 -6.11 11.04 12.12
C ALA A 86 -5.19 10.31 11.13
N LEU A 87 -4.12 10.96 10.66
CA LEU A 87 -3.15 10.34 9.77
C LEU A 87 -2.39 9.17 10.45
N ARG A 88 -2.07 9.28 11.75
CA ARG A 88 -1.49 8.18 12.53
C ARG A 88 -2.39 6.95 12.56
N VAL A 89 -3.69 7.13 12.80
CA VAL A 89 -4.67 6.03 12.77
C VAL A 89 -4.79 5.45 11.37
N ALA A 90 -4.85 6.28 10.33
CA ALA A 90 -4.90 5.80 8.95
C ALA A 90 -3.67 4.95 8.60
N VAL A 91 -2.46 5.37 9.01
CA VAL A 91 -1.24 4.58 8.86
C VAL A 91 -1.35 3.26 9.63
N ALA A 92 -1.76 3.30 10.90
CA ALA A 92 -1.88 2.10 11.72
C ALA A 92 -2.84 1.06 11.09
N VAL A 93 -4.00 1.51 10.61
CA VAL A 93 -4.97 0.64 9.92
C VAL A 93 -4.35 0.01 8.68
N ARG A 94 -3.61 0.78 7.87
CA ARG A 94 -2.96 0.26 6.67
C ARG A 94 -1.87 -0.75 7.00
N VAL A 95 -1.01 -0.44 7.96
CA VAL A 95 0.04 -1.33 8.46
C VAL A 95 -0.54 -2.66 8.96
N VAL A 96 -1.58 -2.61 9.79
CA VAL A 96 -2.24 -3.81 10.31
C VAL A 96 -2.90 -4.60 9.17
N SER A 97 -3.49 -3.92 8.20
CA SER A 97 -4.10 -4.58 7.03
C SER A 97 -3.05 -5.30 6.19
N ASP A 98 -1.91 -4.65 5.89
CA ASP A 98 -0.82 -5.23 5.10
C ASP A 98 -0.18 -6.44 5.80
N PHE A 99 0.09 -6.34 7.11
CA PHE A 99 0.62 -7.48 7.87
C PHE A 99 -0.41 -8.58 8.06
N GLY A 100 -1.69 -8.25 8.22
CA GLY A 100 -2.78 -9.22 8.25
C GLY A 100 -2.85 -10.02 6.95
N ASP A 101 -2.78 -9.34 5.80
CA ASP A 101 -2.74 -9.98 4.50
C ASP A 101 -1.48 -10.84 4.34
N ALA A 102 -0.32 -10.38 4.83
CA ALA A 102 0.91 -11.17 4.81
C ALA A 102 0.78 -12.48 5.58
N VAL A 103 0.15 -12.45 6.77
CA VAL A 103 -0.10 -13.64 7.59
C VAL A 103 -1.10 -14.56 6.91
N VAL A 104 -2.25 -14.03 6.49
CA VAL A 104 -3.31 -14.84 5.86
C VAL A 104 -2.80 -15.49 4.57
N PHE A 105 -2.17 -14.74 3.67
CA PHE A 105 -1.62 -15.32 2.43
C PHE A 105 -0.41 -16.22 2.70
N GLY A 106 0.39 -15.93 3.72
CA GLY A 106 1.51 -16.78 4.13
C GLY A 106 1.06 -18.15 4.65
N ILE A 107 -0.15 -18.26 5.18
CA ILE A 107 -0.70 -19.50 5.74
C ILE A 107 -1.59 -20.23 4.73
N GLU A 108 -2.50 -19.52 4.07
CA GLU A 108 -3.65 -20.11 3.37
C GLU A 108 -3.40 -20.38 1.87
N LEU A 109 -2.38 -19.78 1.25
CA LEU A 109 -2.16 -20.00 -0.19
C LEU A 109 -1.77 -21.46 -0.49
N PRO A 110 -2.15 -22.01 -1.65
CA PRO A 110 -1.96 -23.43 -1.94
C PRO A 110 -0.51 -23.82 -2.25
N ASP A 111 0.34 -22.85 -2.59
CA ASP A 111 1.71 -23.07 -3.06
C ASP A 111 2.73 -22.36 -2.16
N ALA A 112 3.81 -23.05 -1.77
CA ALA A 112 4.82 -22.50 -0.86
C ALA A 112 5.58 -21.30 -1.45
N ALA A 113 5.84 -21.29 -2.76
CA ALA A 113 6.48 -20.16 -3.42
C ALA A 113 5.52 -18.96 -3.49
N ALA A 114 4.24 -19.20 -3.78
CA ALA A 114 3.20 -18.17 -3.72
C ALA A 114 3.04 -17.59 -2.31
N LYS A 115 3.03 -18.43 -1.26
CA LYS A 115 3.03 -18.01 0.16
C LYS A 115 4.16 -17.02 0.42
N ALA A 116 5.41 -17.43 0.18
CA ALA A 116 6.58 -16.60 0.46
C ALA A 116 6.57 -15.30 -0.34
N LYS A 117 6.24 -15.36 -1.64
CA LYS A 117 6.22 -14.19 -2.52
C LYS A 117 5.14 -13.19 -2.12
N VAL A 118 3.90 -13.65 -1.95
CA VAL A 118 2.76 -12.77 -1.66
C VAL A 118 2.84 -12.23 -0.23
N ALA A 119 3.22 -13.07 0.74
CA ALA A 119 3.45 -12.62 2.11
C ALA A 119 4.59 -11.60 2.19
N GLY A 120 5.71 -11.85 1.49
CA GLY A 120 6.82 -10.90 1.44
C GLY A 120 6.43 -9.56 0.80
N PHE A 121 5.63 -9.59 -0.27
CA PHE A 121 5.11 -8.38 -0.91
C PHE A 121 4.22 -7.58 0.05
N ALA A 122 3.25 -8.24 0.70
CA ALA A 122 2.36 -7.61 1.67
C ALA A 122 3.13 -7.07 2.89
N ALA A 123 4.05 -7.85 3.45
CA ALA A 123 4.91 -7.41 4.56
C ALA A 123 5.79 -6.21 4.17
N GLY A 124 6.27 -6.17 2.93
CA GLY A 124 7.02 -5.03 2.39
C GLY A 124 6.20 -3.74 2.37
N TRP A 125 4.93 -3.81 1.94
CA TRP A 125 4.00 -2.69 2.03
C TRP A 125 3.74 -2.28 3.48
N GLY A 126 3.49 -3.23 4.38
CA GLY A 126 3.28 -2.95 5.80
C GLY A 126 4.48 -2.24 6.43
N ALA A 127 5.71 -2.68 6.13
CA ALA A 127 6.93 -2.04 6.58
C ALA A 127 7.09 -0.61 6.02
N LEU A 128 6.78 -0.40 4.74
CA LEU A 128 6.84 0.90 4.08
C LEU A 128 5.82 1.88 4.68
N CYS A 129 4.59 1.42 4.91
CA CYS A 129 3.54 2.17 5.58
C CYS A 129 3.95 2.54 7.02
N ALA A 130 4.50 1.58 7.78
CA ALA A 130 4.97 1.81 9.14
C ALA A 130 6.12 2.82 9.19
N TYR A 131 7.05 2.73 8.25
CA TYR A 131 8.13 3.70 8.09
C TYR A 131 7.59 5.10 7.78
N SER A 132 6.59 5.22 6.90
CA SER A 132 5.95 6.51 6.60
C SER A 132 5.26 7.11 7.83
N GLY A 133 4.73 6.27 8.72
CA GLY A 133 4.14 6.63 10.01
C GLY A 133 5.04 7.49 10.89
N ARG A 134 6.36 7.31 10.79
CA ARG A 134 7.36 8.08 11.56
C ARG A 134 7.37 9.58 11.20
N HIS A 135 6.67 9.98 10.14
CA HIS A 135 6.65 11.33 9.59
C HIS A 135 5.25 11.97 9.63
N THR A 136 4.34 11.40 10.42
CA THR A 136 2.92 11.81 10.49
C THR A 136 2.63 12.90 11.53
N GLY A 137 3.64 13.35 12.29
CA GLY A 137 3.58 14.40 13.29
C GLY A 137 4.93 15.08 13.41
#